data_AF-A0A9P6G9K8-F1
#
_entry.id   AF-A0A9P6G9K8-F1
#
_cell.length_a   1.000
_cell.length_b   1.000
_cell.length_c   1.000
_cell.angle_alpha   90.00
_cell.angle_beta   90.00
_cell.angle_gamma   90.00
#
_symmetry.space_group_name_H-M   'P 1'
#
loop_
_entity.id
_entity.type
_entity.pdbx_description
1 polymer ?
#
loop_
_entity_poly.entity_id
_entity_poly.type
_entity_poly.pdbx_seq_one_letter_code
_entity_poly.pdbx_strand_id
1 'polypeptide(L)'
;MPSRKRPPSETCATSELSFLGSAKRRAIRSSPLPHFQRSLKRSLPLTQRNLKALEDSQNIADQPLCLATLRPPSPTRPNNNLDTSLKLAAYHIFVDYGRELPLALKQHVSTVVLAPRDPNVPLSPNAAKNEINLHRYFLPLPPDRTVKEVWKELSQPRPDTAIGYVTRRDAQSTDTLSATAFTAKEERLLDGFCLTQYLLFPFLTSQWKTPNSNENILHAHNQAARDGAVIVNYLYNFYSLAYPDQGPAIIDTAHYSFTCDLHTAQI
;
A
#
# COMPACT_ATOMS: atom_id res chain seq x y z
N MET A 1 34.08 23.12 -39.72
CA MET A 1 32.82 22.64 -39.09
C MET A 1 32.47 21.29 -39.69
N PRO A 2 32.74 20.16 -39.01
CA PRO A 2 32.55 18.84 -39.61
C PRO A 2 31.08 18.39 -39.52
N SER A 3 30.61 17.85 -40.64
CA SER A 3 29.24 17.37 -40.86
C SER A 3 28.98 16.06 -40.10
N ARG A 4 27.95 16.04 -39.24
CA ARG A 4 27.59 14.91 -38.39
C ARG A 4 26.65 13.96 -39.15
N LYS A 5 27.16 12.78 -39.53
CA LYS A 5 26.39 11.67 -40.12
C LYS A 5 25.40 11.10 -39.09
N ARG A 6 24.12 10.96 -39.48
CA ARG A 6 23.10 10.23 -38.72
C ARG A 6 23.22 8.72 -39.02
N PRO A 7 23.05 7.82 -38.03
CA PRO A 7 22.88 6.40 -38.28
C PRO A 7 21.45 6.06 -38.75
N PRO A 8 21.26 4.94 -39.46
CA PRO A 8 20.00 4.58 -40.09
C PRO A 8 19.01 3.93 -39.11
N SER A 9 17.74 4.17 -39.37
CA SER A 9 16.56 3.60 -38.70
C SER A 9 16.38 2.12 -39.05
N GLU A 10 16.37 1.26 -38.04
CA GLU A 10 16.01 -0.15 -38.17
C GLU A 10 14.49 -0.28 -38.36
N THR A 11 14.12 -0.97 -39.44
CA THR A 11 12.74 -1.27 -39.81
C THR A 11 12.38 -2.61 -39.20
N CYS A 12 11.46 -2.63 -38.23
CA CYS A 12 10.95 -3.87 -37.64
C CYS A 12 9.86 -4.46 -38.55
N ALA A 13 10.19 -5.57 -39.22
CA ALA A 13 9.24 -6.38 -39.98
C ALA A 13 8.40 -7.23 -39.02
N THR A 14 7.09 -7.05 -39.06
CA THR A 14 6.11 -7.87 -38.34
C THR A 14 5.87 -9.16 -39.12
N SER A 15 6.26 -10.32 -38.57
CA SER A 15 5.80 -11.62 -39.05
C SER A 15 4.56 -12.04 -38.27
N GLU A 16 3.43 -12.08 -38.97
CA GLU A 16 2.22 -12.75 -38.52
C GLU A 16 2.42 -14.27 -38.55
N LEU A 17 2.26 -14.91 -37.39
CA LEU A 17 2.08 -16.36 -37.30
C LEU A 17 0.70 -16.64 -36.72
N SER A 18 -0.19 -17.02 -37.63
CA SER A 18 -1.52 -17.52 -37.39
C SER A 18 -1.46 -18.92 -36.76
N PHE A 19 -1.92 -19.04 -35.52
CA PHE A 19 -2.23 -20.34 -34.91
C PHE A 19 -3.73 -20.46 -34.68
N LEU A 20 -4.37 -21.20 -35.61
CA LEU A 20 -5.75 -21.65 -35.52
C LEU A 20 -5.76 -22.96 -34.71
N GLY A 21 -6.27 -22.91 -33.48
CA GLY A 21 -6.39 -24.09 -32.61
C GLY A 21 -7.70 -24.07 -31.82
N SER A 22 -8.73 -24.72 -32.37
CA SER A 22 -10.06 -24.81 -31.76
C SER A 22 -10.06 -25.72 -30.54
N ALA A 23 -10.03 -25.15 -29.32
CA ALA A 23 -10.18 -25.89 -28.07
C ALA A 23 -11.66 -26.05 -27.68
N LYS A 24 -12.14 -27.30 -27.77
CA LYS A 24 -13.45 -27.80 -27.36
C LYS A 24 -13.65 -27.59 -25.84
N ARG A 25 -14.50 -26.64 -25.44
CA ARG A 25 -14.88 -26.44 -24.02
C ARG A 25 -15.78 -27.58 -23.55
N ARG A 26 -15.28 -28.38 -22.60
CA ARG A 26 -16.07 -29.38 -21.86
C ARG A 26 -16.74 -28.66 -20.68
N ALA A 27 -18.07 -28.69 -20.62
CA ALA A 27 -18.83 -28.13 -19.51
C ALA A 27 -18.58 -28.96 -18.24
N ILE A 28 -17.92 -28.35 -17.25
CA ILE A 28 -17.80 -28.90 -15.90
C ILE A 28 -19.04 -28.43 -15.14
N ARG A 29 -19.90 -29.38 -14.75
CA ARG A 29 -20.99 -29.17 -13.80
C ARG A 29 -20.37 -28.78 -12.45
N SER A 30 -20.45 -27.50 -12.09
CA SER A 30 -20.13 -27.01 -10.76
C SER A 30 -21.27 -27.36 -9.79
N SER A 31 -21.02 -28.29 -8.89
CA SER A 31 -21.88 -28.55 -7.73
C SER A 31 -21.96 -27.32 -6.82
N PRO A 32 -23.07 -27.08 -6.11
CA PRO A 32 -23.19 -25.95 -5.20
C PRO A 32 -22.22 -26.12 -4.02
N LEU A 33 -21.38 -25.12 -3.78
CA LEU A 33 -20.51 -25.05 -2.61
C LEU A 33 -21.34 -24.90 -1.33
N PRO A 34 -20.97 -25.56 -0.22
CA PRO A 34 -21.66 -25.40 1.05
C PRO A 34 -21.54 -23.95 1.53
N HIS A 35 -22.69 -23.34 1.83
CA HIS A 35 -22.79 -22.01 2.42
C HIS A 35 -22.10 -21.97 3.79
N PHE A 36 -20.85 -21.51 3.84
CA PHE A 36 -20.20 -21.03 5.05
C PHE A 36 -20.79 -19.66 5.44
N GLN A 37 -22.03 -19.63 5.92
CA GLN A 37 -22.55 -18.46 6.63
C GLN A 37 -22.06 -18.49 8.09
N ARG A 38 -20.76 -18.29 8.27
CA ARG A 38 -20.24 -17.91 9.59
C ARG A 38 -20.63 -16.46 9.79
N SER A 39 -21.63 -16.23 10.65
CA SER A 39 -22.06 -14.90 11.11
C SER A 39 -20.83 -14.07 11.50
N LEU A 40 -20.39 -13.19 10.61
CA LEU A 40 -19.33 -12.21 10.85
C LEU A 40 -19.89 -11.13 11.78
N LYS A 41 -20.08 -11.46 13.06
CA LYS A 41 -19.98 -10.46 14.12
C LYS A 41 -18.51 -10.10 14.22
N ARG A 42 -17.99 -9.40 13.21
CA ARG A 42 -16.67 -8.78 13.29
C ARG A 42 -16.81 -7.68 14.32
N SER A 43 -16.32 -7.96 15.53
CA SER A 43 -16.03 -6.92 16.50
C SER A 43 -15.16 -5.86 15.84
N LEU A 44 -15.28 -4.62 16.28
CA LEU A 44 -14.39 -3.52 15.91
C LEU A 44 -12.93 -4.00 15.85
N PRO A 45 -12.11 -3.47 14.93
CA PRO A 45 -10.77 -4.00 14.63
C PRO A 45 -9.83 -4.05 15.84
N LEU A 46 -10.17 -3.32 16.92
CA LEU A 46 -9.46 -3.36 18.19
C LEU A 46 -10.46 -3.50 19.34
N THR A 47 -10.38 -4.64 20.05
CA THR A 47 -11.10 -4.85 21.31
C THR A 47 -10.16 -4.63 22.48
N GLN A 48 -10.70 -4.38 23.68
CA GLN A 48 -9.90 -4.24 24.90
C GLN A 48 -8.99 -5.46 25.15
N ARG A 49 -9.45 -6.66 24.78
CA ARG A 49 -8.65 -7.90 24.88
C ARG A 49 -7.42 -7.85 23.96
N ASN A 50 -7.59 -7.40 22.72
CA ASN A 50 -6.53 -7.40 21.72
C ASN A 50 -5.48 -6.32 21.99
N LEU A 51 -5.93 -5.17 22.50
CA LEU A 51 -5.03 -4.11 22.96
C LEU A 51 -4.18 -4.56 24.15
N LYS A 52 -4.76 -5.34 25.06
CA LYS A 52 -4.02 -5.93 26.17
C LYS A 52 -3.01 -6.97 25.68
N ALA A 53 -3.38 -7.84 24.74
CA ALA A 53 -2.44 -8.79 24.14
C ALA A 53 -1.27 -8.09 23.43
N LEU A 54 -1.53 -6.98 22.75
CA LEU A 54 -0.50 -6.13 22.16
C LEU A 54 0.44 -5.53 23.22
N GLU A 55 -0.12 -4.97 24.29
CA GLU A 55 0.64 -4.42 25.43
C GLU A 55 1.54 -5.50 26.07
N ASP A 56 0.99 -6.68 26.35
CA ASP A 56 1.72 -7.81 26.91
C ASP A 56 2.86 -8.27 25.97
N SER A 57 2.61 -8.31 24.66
CA SER A 57 3.62 -8.65 23.65
C SER A 57 4.75 -7.64 23.57
N GLN A 58 4.44 -6.35 23.78
CA GLN A 58 5.44 -5.29 23.83
C GLN A 58 6.32 -5.39 25.08
N ASN A 59 5.78 -5.86 26.20
CA ASN A 59 6.51 -6.03 27.46
C ASN A 59 7.42 -7.28 27.48
N ILE A 60 7.08 -8.33 26.72
CA ILE A 60 7.84 -9.59 26.66
C ILE A 60 9.03 -9.47 25.69
N ALA A 61 8.95 -8.60 24.69
CA ALA A 61 10.03 -8.40 23.74
C ALA A 61 11.20 -7.64 24.40
N ASP A 62 12.24 -8.37 24.83
CA ASP A 62 13.55 -7.80 25.21
C ASP A 62 14.27 -7.06 24.06
N GLN A 63 13.69 -7.09 22.85
CA GLN A 63 14.12 -6.28 21.72
C GLN A 63 13.26 -5.03 21.61
N PRO A 64 13.86 -3.86 21.33
CA PRO A 64 13.10 -2.64 21.10
C PRO A 64 12.23 -2.81 19.86
N LEU A 65 10.96 -3.17 20.06
CA LEU A 65 9.92 -2.93 19.08
C LEU A 65 9.98 -1.44 18.75
N CYS A 66 10.18 -1.14 17.45
CA CYS A 66 10.42 0.17 16.87
C CYS A 66 10.00 1.34 17.77
N LEU A 67 10.87 1.73 18.70
CA LEU A 67 10.72 2.96 19.46
C LEU A 67 10.84 4.06 18.41
N ALA A 68 9.72 4.71 18.13
CA ALA A 68 9.59 5.82 17.16
C ALA A 68 10.39 7.07 17.56
N THR A 69 11.41 6.96 18.40
CA THR A 69 12.16 8.07 19.00
C THR A 69 13.43 8.44 18.25
N LEU A 70 13.84 7.72 17.21
CA LEU A 70 15.01 8.10 16.41
C LEU A 70 14.60 8.51 15.00
N ARG A 71 14.59 9.84 14.76
CA ARG A 71 14.51 10.42 13.41
C ARG A 71 15.65 9.84 12.57
N PRO A 72 15.37 9.01 11.55
CA PRO A 72 16.39 8.73 10.56
C PRO A 72 16.68 10.03 9.79
N PRO A 73 17.94 10.39 9.54
CA PRO A 73 18.26 11.50 8.67
C PRO A 73 17.64 11.26 7.30
N SER A 74 17.01 12.29 6.74
CA SER A 74 16.48 12.26 5.37
C SER A 74 17.59 11.84 4.41
N PRO A 75 17.49 10.70 3.72
CA PRO A 75 18.55 10.26 2.83
C PRO A 75 18.65 11.21 1.64
N THR A 76 19.85 11.74 1.41
CA THR A 76 20.22 12.52 0.22
C THR A 76 20.04 11.64 -1.00
N ARG A 77 19.19 12.04 -1.97
CA ARG A 77 18.90 11.32 -3.22
C ARG A 77 20.20 10.91 -3.94
N PRO A 78 20.59 9.62 -3.99
CA PRO A 78 21.48 9.15 -5.02
C PRO A 78 20.63 8.84 -6.26
N ASN A 79 21.17 9.14 -7.43
CA ASN A 79 20.56 8.93 -8.74
C ASN A 79 19.72 7.65 -8.86
N ASN A 80 18.46 7.83 -9.31
CA ASN A 80 17.59 6.85 -9.97
C ASN A 80 17.44 5.45 -9.36
N ASN A 81 17.37 5.33 -8.02
CA ASN A 81 16.99 4.09 -7.32
C ASN A 81 15.47 3.82 -7.36
N LEU A 82 14.83 4.00 -8.52
CA LEU A 82 13.43 3.60 -8.68
C LEU A 82 13.38 2.07 -8.71
N ASP A 83 12.61 1.48 -7.79
CA ASP A 83 12.46 0.03 -7.74
C ASP A 83 11.75 -0.41 -9.03
N THR A 84 12.46 -1.16 -9.86
CA THR A 84 11.90 -1.71 -11.10
C THR A 84 11.04 -2.93 -10.78
N SER A 85 10.14 -3.31 -11.70
CA SER A 85 9.29 -4.48 -11.50
C SER A 85 10.10 -5.77 -11.34
N LEU A 86 11.29 -5.87 -11.97
CA LEU A 86 12.23 -6.99 -11.76
C LEU A 86 12.82 -7.00 -10.35
N LYS A 87 13.22 -5.83 -9.83
CA LYS A 87 13.69 -5.70 -8.45
C LYS A 87 12.59 -6.09 -7.47
N LEU A 88 11.37 -5.60 -7.66
CA LEU A 88 10.23 -5.95 -6.82
C LEU A 88 9.95 -7.46 -6.84
N ALA A 89 9.94 -8.09 -8.02
CA ALA A 89 9.74 -9.52 -8.15
C ALA A 89 10.83 -10.34 -7.44
N ALA A 90 12.09 -9.88 -7.47
CA ALA A 90 13.20 -10.50 -6.72
C ALA A 90 12.99 -10.45 -5.19
N TYR A 91 12.21 -9.48 -4.70
CA TYR A 91 11.75 -9.36 -3.32
C TYR A 91 10.38 -10.01 -3.07
N HIS A 92 9.90 -10.83 -4.02
CA HIS A 92 8.57 -11.47 -4.00
C HIS A 92 7.39 -10.48 -3.95
N ILE A 93 7.58 -9.26 -4.45
CA ILE A 93 6.52 -8.27 -4.62
C ILE A 93 6.10 -8.33 -6.10
N PHE A 94 4.91 -8.86 -6.34
CA PHE A 94 4.38 -9.02 -7.70
C PHE A 94 3.31 -7.98 -7.99
N VAL A 95 3.43 -7.31 -9.14
CA VAL A 95 2.41 -6.40 -9.67
C VAL A 95 1.65 -7.15 -10.76
N ASP A 96 0.40 -7.52 -10.48
CA ASP A 96 -0.48 -8.14 -11.48
C ASP A 96 -1.23 -7.03 -12.25
N TYR A 97 -1.38 -7.21 -13.56
CA TYR A 97 -2.04 -6.26 -14.45
C TYR A 97 -3.24 -6.91 -15.14
N GLY A 98 -4.31 -6.15 -15.33
CA GLY A 98 -5.39 -6.55 -16.23
C GLY A 98 -6.46 -7.48 -15.63
N ARG A 99 -6.52 -7.61 -14.30
CA ARG A 99 -7.72 -8.20 -13.67
C ARG A 99 -8.82 -7.15 -13.58
N GLU A 100 -10.02 -7.53 -14.03
CA GLU A 100 -11.18 -6.70 -13.76
C GLU A 100 -11.41 -6.57 -12.24
N LEU A 101 -11.71 -5.35 -11.81
CA LEU A 101 -12.12 -5.12 -10.43
C LEU A 101 -13.33 -6.00 -10.09
N PRO A 102 -13.40 -6.61 -8.89
CA PRO A 102 -14.59 -7.32 -8.44
C PRO A 102 -15.82 -6.43 -8.55
N LEU A 103 -16.99 -7.00 -8.91
CA LEU A 103 -18.21 -6.24 -9.15
C LEU A 103 -18.57 -5.29 -8.00
N ALA A 104 -18.45 -5.76 -6.75
CA ALA A 104 -18.71 -4.94 -5.57
C ALA A 104 -17.76 -3.73 -5.46
N LEU A 105 -16.48 -3.90 -5.83
CA LEU A 105 -15.51 -2.80 -5.83
C LEU A 105 -15.78 -1.84 -6.99
N LYS A 106 -16.12 -2.34 -8.18
CA LYS A 106 -16.57 -1.50 -9.31
C LYS A 106 -17.76 -0.63 -8.90
N GLN A 107 -18.76 -1.23 -8.26
CA GLN A 107 -19.94 -0.52 -7.75
C GLN A 107 -19.53 0.54 -6.73
N HIS A 108 -18.75 0.18 -5.71
CA HIS A 108 -18.30 1.13 -4.70
C HIS A 108 -17.51 2.32 -5.30
N VAL A 109 -16.59 2.05 -6.24
CA VAL A 109 -15.86 3.10 -6.94
C VAL A 109 -16.84 4.01 -7.70
N SER A 110 -17.82 3.45 -8.42
CA SER A 110 -18.79 4.25 -9.16
C SER A 110 -19.72 5.09 -8.27
N THR A 111 -20.17 4.55 -7.13
CA THR A 111 -21.22 5.18 -6.32
C THR A 111 -20.69 6.03 -5.16
N VAL A 112 -19.45 5.80 -4.73
CA VAL A 112 -18.85 6.51 -3.58
C VAL A 112 -17.67 7.34 -4.01
N VAL A 113 -16.74 6.76 -4.78
CA VAL A 113 -15.47 7.44 -5.12
C VAL A 113 -15.66 8.44 -6.25
N LEU A 114 -16.40 8.08 -7.29
CA LEU A 114 -16.65 8.92 -8.47
C LEU A 114 -17.93 9.74 -8.37
N ALA A 115 -18.75 9.52 -7.34
CA ALA A 115 -19.98 10.28 -7.17
C ALA A 115 -19.65 11.77 -6.90
N PRO A 116 -20.38 12.71 -7.53
CA PRO A 116 -20.23 14.12 -7.23
C PRO A 116 -20.41 14.38 -5.74
N ARG A 117 -19.44 15.07 -5.14
CA ARG A 117 -19.51 15.45 -3.73
C ARG A 117 -20.59 16.52 -3.55
N ASP A 118 -21.41 16.38 -2.52
CA ASP A 118 -22.31 17.46 -2.10
C ASP A 118 -21.48 18.67 -1.65
N PRO A 119 -21.65 19.85 -2.28
CA PRO A 119 -20.89 21.06 -1.94
C PRO A 119 -21.15 21.54 -0.51
N ASN A 120 -22.23 21.11 0.14
CA ASN A 120 -22.59 21.50 1.49
C ASN A 120 -21.96 20.59 2.57
N VAL A 121 -21.34 19.48 2.18
CA VAL A 121 -20.69 18.58 3.14
C VAL A 121 -19.27 19.07 3.39
N PRO A 122 -18.93 19.51 4.63
CA PRO A 122 -17.61 20.01 4.94
C PRO A 122 -16.54 18.98 4.57
N LEU A 123 -15.40 19.48 4.09
CA LEU A 123 -14.24 18.64 3.85
C LEU A 123 -13.88 17.96 5.17
N SER A 124 -13.64 16.65 5.12
CA SER A 124 -13.08 15.98 6.29
C SER A 124 -11.76 16.69 6.59
N PRO A 125 -11.49 17.05 7.86
CA PRO A 125 -10.17 17.49 8.26
C PRO A 125 -9.18 16.46 7.72
N ASN A 126 -8.13 16.96 7.06
CA ASN A 126 -7.34 16.20 6.09
C ASN A 126 -6.80 14.91 6.74
N ALA A 127 -7.49 13.79 6.53
CA ALA A 127 -7.00 12.46 6.87
C ALA A 127 -5.87 12.02 5.93
N ALA A 128 -5.65 12.80 4.86
CA ALA A 128 -4.56 12.68 3.93
C ALA A 128 -3.30 13.34 4.49
N LYS A 129 -2.19 12.59 4.49
CA LYS A 129 -0.84 13.13 4.67
C LYS A 129 -0.07 12.94 3.38
N ASN A 130 0.66 13.98 3.00
CA ASN A 130 1.43 13.97 1.76
C ASN A 130 2.88 13.58 2.04
N GLU A 131 3.44 12.79 1.13
CA GLU A 131 4.85 12.45 1.05
C GLU A 131 5.46 11.88 2.35
N ILE A 132 4.68 11.15 3.14
CA ILE A 132 5.15 10.59 4.42
C ILE A 132 6.09 9.41 4.20
N ASN A 133 7.17 9.34 4.97
CA ASN A 133 8.00 8.14 5.02
C ASN A 133 7.34 7.09 5.91
N LEU A 134 7.19 5.87 5.38
CA LEU A 134 6.76 4.70 6.14
C LEU A 134 7.99 3.99 6.74
N HIS A 135 7.85 3.32 7.87
CA HIS A 135 9.01 2.73 8.54
C HIS A 135 9.62 1.57 7.73
N ARG A 136 10.94 1.62 7.48
CA ARG A 136 11.67 0.60 6.68
C ARG A 136 11.67 -0.80 7.29
N TYR A 137 11.45 -0.90 8.60
CA TYR A 137 11.38 -2.19 9.32
C TYR A 137 10.37 -3.16 8.70
N PHE A 138 9.29 -2.64 8.12
CA PHE A 138 8.24 -3.45 7.50
C PHE A 138 8.51 -3.74 6.02
N LEU A 139 9.66 -3.37 5.46
CA LEU A 139 10.05 -3.77 4.12
C LEU A 139 10.20 -5.30 4.04
N PRO A 140 9.76 -5.93 2.94
CA PRO A 140 10.09 -7.32 2.67
C PRO A 140 11.60 -7.53 2.72
N LEU A 141 12.02 -8.53 3.48
CA LEU A 141 13.42 -8.94 3.52
C LEU A 141 13.80 -9.58 2.17
N PRO A 142 15.06 -9.42 1.72
CA PRO A 142 15.52 -10.14 0.55
C PRO A 142 15.45 -11.66 0.83
N PRO A 143 14.96 -12.48 -0.13
CA PRO A 143 14.87 -13.93 0.06
C PRO A 143 16.21 -14.59 0.37
N ASP A 144 17.30 -14.05 -0.20
CA ASP A 144 18.66 -14.50 0.06
C ASP A 144 19.68 -13.35 -0.10
N ARG A 145 20.95 -13.66 0.23
CA ARG A 145 22.06 -12.71 0.14
C ARG A 145 22.36 -12.27 -1.29
N THR A 146 22.19 -13.17 -2.26
CA THR A 146 22.46 -12.88 -3.68
C THR A 146 21.48 -11.85 -4.22
N VAL A 147 20.19 -11.94 -3.87
CA VAL A 147 19.18 -10.91 -4.22
C VAL A 147 19.61 -9.54 -3.71
N LYS A 148 20.02 -9.44 -2.45
CA LYS A 148 20.48 -8.17 -1.86
C LYS A 148 21.75 -7.64 -2.54
N GLU A 149 22.69 -8.50 -2.91
CA GLU A 149 23.93 -8.10 -3.58
C GLU A 149 23.67 -7.57 -5.00
N VAL A 150 22.80 -8.25 -5.76
CA VAL A 150 22.46 -7.92 -7.15
C VAL A 150 21.53 -6.70 -7.21
N TRP A 151 20.44 -6.71 -6.46
CA TRP A 151 19.36 -5.73 -6.60
C TRP A 151 19.44 -4.56 -5.61
N LYS A 152 20.28 -4.67 -4.58
CA LYS A 152 20.36 -3.75 -3.43
C LYS A 152 19.04 -3.66 -2.65
N GLU A 153 19.11 -3.00 -1.50
CA GLU A 153 17.95 -2.75 -0.64
C GLU A 153 16.82 -2.03 -1.38
N LEU A 154 15.57 -2.36 -1.03
CA LEU A 154 14.39 -1.62 -1.50
C LEU A 154 14.47 -0.16 -1.03
N SER A 155 13.97 0.75 -1.87
CA SER A 155 13.95 2.18 -1.57
C SER A 155 13.00 2.50 -0.41
N GLN A 156 13.15 3.69 0.18
CA GLN A 156 12.32 4.16 1.28
C GLN A 156 10.84 4.18 0.85
N PRO A 157 9.94 3.43 1.53
CA PRO A 157 8.52 3.49 1.23
C PRO A 157 7.97 4.87 1.58
N ARG A 158 7.30 5.49 0.61
CA ARG A 158 6.87 6.89 0.66
C ARG A 158 5.72 7.11 -0.31
N PRO A 159 4.47 6.86 0.10
CA PRO A 159 3.31 7.19 -0.74
C PRO A 159 3.22 8.71 -0.92
N ASP A 160 2.71 9.14 -2.07
CA ASP A 160 2.56 10.57 -2.36
C ASP A 160 1.41 11.17 -1.53
N THR A 161 0.31 10.42 -1.37
CA THR A 161 -0.67 10.62 -0.30
C THR A 161 -0.95 9.31 0.42
N ALA A 162 -1.08 9.38 1.74
CA ALA A 162 -1.63 8.30 2.57
C ALA A 162 -2.86 8.80 3.32
N ILE A 163 -3.89 7.96 3.41
CA ILE A 163 -5.12 8.22 4.14
C ILE A 163 -5.26 7.13 5.20
N GLY A 164 -5.49 7.57 6.44
CA GLY A 164 -5.63 6.70 7.61
C GLY A 164 -6.38 7.43 8.72
N TYR A 165 -6.39 6.84 9.92
CA TYR A 165 -6.85 7.55 11.10
C TYR A 165 -5.80 8.59 11.51
N VAL A 166 -6.27 9.82 11.76
CA VAL A 166 -5.40 10.89 12.26
C VAL A 166 -5.07 10.66 13.73
N THR A 167 -3.89 11.12 14.15
CA THR A 167 -3.49 11.10 15.56
C THR A 167 -4.39 12.03 16.38
N ARG A 168 -4.49 11.82 17.69
CA ARG A 168 -5.23 12.75 18.56
C ARG A 168 -4.63 14.14 18.52
N ARG A 169 -3.30 14.25 18.42
CA ARG A 169 -2.61 15.54 18.28
C ARG A 169 -3.14 16.29 17.06
N ASP A 170 -3.24 15.61 15.92
CA ASP A 170 -3.71 16.21 14.68
C ASP A 170 -5.21 16.52 14.75
N ALA A 171 -6.03 15.62 15.30
CA ALA A 171 -7.46 15.82 15.51
C ALA A 171 -7.80 17.00 16.45
N GLN A 172 -6.92 17.29 17.41
CA GLN A 172 -7.05 18.42 18.33
C GLN A 172 -6.54 19.74 17.74
N SER A 173 -5.72 19.67 16.69
CA SER A 173 -5.15 20.85 16.03
C SER A 173 -6.06 21.46 14.96
N THR A 174 -7.19 20.80 14.64
CA THR A 174 -8.15 21.28 13.65
C THR A 174 -9.10 22.30 14.27
N ASP A 175 -9.49 23.32 13.51
CA ASP A 175 -10.40 24.39 13.96
C ASP A 175 -11.74 23.86 14.50
N THR A 176 -12.19 22.72 13.98
CA THR A 176 -13.34 21.97 14.50
C THR A 176 -12.82 20.75 15.26
N LEU A 177 -13.31 20.51 16.47
CA LEU A 177 -12.95 19.31 17.24
C LEU A 177 -13.31 18.05 16.46
N SER A 178 -12.30 17.38 15.92
CA SER A 178 -12.47 16.13 15.20
C SER A 178 -12.58 14.97 16.20
N ALA A 179 -13.49 14.03 15.94
CA ALA A 179 -13.54 12.80 16.73
C ALA A 179 -12.23 12.03 16.61
N THR A 180 -11.66 11.61 17.73
CA THR A 180 -10.46 10.76 17.74
C THR A 180 -10.86 9.30 17.55
N ALA A 181 -10.13 8.58 16.70
CA ALA A 181 -10.39 7.15 16.47
C ALA A 181 -10.07 6.29 17.71
N PHE A 182 -9.15 6.77 18.54
CA PHE A 182 -8.63 6.07 19.72
C PHE A 182 -8.63 7.00 20.93
N THR A 183 -8.74 6.40 22.11
CA THR A 183 -8.50 7.08 23.39
C THR A 183 -7.01 7.34 23.59
N ALA A 184 -6.68 8.24 24.51
CA ALA A 184 -5.28 8.56 24.83
C ALA A 184 -4.46 7.35 25.31
N LYS A 185 -5.12 6.37 25.97
CA LYS A 185 -4.47 5.14 26.43
C LYS A 185 -4.19 4.20 25.25
N GLU A 186 -5.17 4.04 24.36
CA GLU A 186 -5.04 3.19 23.18
C GLU A 186 -3.96 3.71 22.23
N GLU A 187 -3.97 5.01 21.93
CA GLU A 187 -2.96 5.61 21.04
C GLU A 187 -1.54 5.48 21.60
N ARG A 188 -1.35 5.57 22.92
CA ARG A 188 -0.05 5.31 23.55
C ARG A 188 0.45 3.88 23.32
N LEU A 189 -0.45 2.89 23.27
CA LEU A 189 -0.07 1.50 22.93
C LEU A 189 0.30 1.38 21.45
N LEU A 190 -0.39 2.12 20.58
CA LEU A 190 -0.11 2.16 19.15
C LEU A 190 1.21 2.88 18.82
N ASP A 191 1.60 3.88 19.61
CA ASP A 191 2.87 4.61 19.46
C ASP A 191 4.09 3.68 19.56
N GLY A 192 3.99 2.59 20.35
CA GLY A 192 5.04 1.57 20.48
C GLY A 192 5.15 0.64 19.26
N PHE A 193 4.17 0.67 18.34
CA PHE A 193 4.12 -0.16 17.15
C PHE A 193 3.48 0.61 15.98
N CYS A 194 4.12 1.70 15.57
CA CYS A 194 3.61 2.56 14.49
C CYS A 194 4.34 2.34 13.16
N LEU A 195 3.59 2.37 12.06
CA LEU A 195 4.18 2.43 10.71
C LEU A 195 4.75 3.81 10.39
N THR A 196 4.13 4.85 10.94
CA THR A 196 4.50 6.25 10.77
C THR A 196 3.91 7.06 11.92
N GLN A 197 4.56 8.16 12.30
CA GLN A 197 4.10 9.03 13.40
C GLN A 197 2.94 9.96 13.02
N TYR A 198 2.54 9.99 11.75
CA TYR A 198 1.57 10.95 11.22
C TYR A 198 0.17 10.38 11.03
N LEU A 199 0.05 9.06 10.95
CA LEU A 199 -1.20 8.35 10.65
C LEU A 199 -1.20 6.99 11.35
N LEU A 200 -2.38 6.62 11.85
CA LEU A 200 -2.67 5.30 12.40
C LEU A 200 -3.42 4.50 11.33
N PHE A 201 -2.97 3.27 11.06
CA PHE A 201 -3.58 2.35 10.08
C PHE A 201 -3.89 3.00 8.71
N PRO A 202 -2.87 3.28 7.87
CA PRO A 202 -3.11 3.71 6.50
C PRO A 202 -3.87 2.62 5.75
N PHE A 203 -5.10 2.93 5.30
CA PHE A 203 -5.96 2.00 4.58
C PHE A 203 -6.06 2.32 3.07
N LEU A 204 -5.64 3.52 2.68
CA LEU A 204 -5.60 3.96 1.29
C LEU A 204 -4.34 4.80 1.04
N THR A 205 -3.60 4.49 0.00
CA THR A 205 -2.51 5.36 -0.50
C THR A 205 -2.75 5.74 -1.95
N SER A 206 -2.08 6.79 -2.40
CA SER A 206 -2.01 7.10 -3.81
C SER A 206 -0.60 7.49 -4.25
N GLN A 207 -0.30 7.16 -5.50
CA GLN A 207 0.95 7.51 -6.17
C GLN A 207 0.62 8.17 -7.51
N TRP A 208 1.25 9.30 -7.79
CA TRP A 208 1.04 10.01 -9.04
C TRP A 208 2.36 10.40 -9.66
N LYS A 209 2.41 10.36 -10.99
CA LYS A 209 3.61 10.72 -11.75
C LYS A 209 3.24 11.74 -12.80
N THR A 210 4.08 12.78 -12.91
CA THR A 210 3.98 13.78 -13.96
C THR A 210 4.87 13.36 -15.13
N PRO A 211 4.35 13.35 -16.38
CA PRO A 211 5.13 12.98 -17.56
C PRO A 211 6.43 13.78 -17.75
N ASN A 212 6.47 15.00 -17.24
CA ASN A 212 7.61 15.92 -17.37
C ASN A 212 8.85 15.51 -16.56
N SER A 213 8.76 14.47 -15.72
CA SER A 213 9.81 14.12 -14.75
C SER A 213 10.66 12.91 -15.15
N ASN A 214 10.58 12.41 -16.39
CA ASN A 214 11.10 11.10 -16.80
C ASN A 214 10.53 9.91 -16.00
N GLU A 215 9.48 10.16 -15.22
CA GLU A 215 8.72 9.15 -14.50
C GLU A 215 7.40 8.91 -15.26
N ASN A 216 6.92 7.68 -15.25
CA ASN A 216 5.71 7.25 -15.96
C ASN A 216 4.82 6.41 -15.04
N ILE A 217 3.66 6.00 -15.54
CA ILE A 217 2.70 5.21 -14.76
C ILE A 217 3.29 3.90 -14.18
N LEU A 218 4.27 3.27 -14.85
CA LEU A 218 4.94 2.07 -14.31
C LEU A 218 5.73 2.39 -13.03
N HIS A 219 6.30 3.58 -12.94
CA HIS A 219 6.97 4.02 -11.72
C HIS A 219 5.95 4.23 -10.58
N ALA A 220 4.78 4.77 -10.88
CA ALA A 220 3.68 4.90 -9.92
C ALA A 220 3.24 3.52 -9.41
N HIS A 221 3.05 2.54 -10.31
CA HIS A 221 2.71 1.17 -9.96
C HIS A 221 3.76 0.49 -9.09
N ASN A 222 5.05 0.62 -9.45
CA ASN A 222 6.12 0.00 -8.66
C ASN A 222 6.23 0.65 -7.26
N GLN A 223 6.08 1.97 -7.17
CA GLN A 223 6.03 2.68 -5.89
C GLN A 223 4.84 2.22 -5.06
N ALA A 224 3.66 2.12 -5.66
CA ALA A 224 2.44 1.63 -5.02
C ALA A 224 2.59 0.19 -4.49
N ALA A 225 3.21 -0.69 -5.27
CA ALA A 225 3.43 -2.08 -4.89
C ALA A 225 4.37 -2.21 -3.70
N ARG A 226 5.49 -1.47 -3.71
CA ARG A 226 6.44 -1.44 -2.57
C ARG A 226 5.78 -0.88 -1.32
N ASP A 227 5.16 0.29 -1.43
CA ASP A 227 4.55 0.98 -0.29
C ASP A 227 3.40 0.14 0.28
N GLY A 228 2.60 -0.48 -0.60
CA GLY A 228 1.54 -1.42 -0.23
C GLY A 228 2.08 -2.66 0.49
N ALA A 229 3.15 -3.27 0.00
CA ALA A 229 3.77 -4.42 0.66
C ALA A 229 4.23 -4.09 2.10
N VAL A 230 4.77 -2.88 2.29
CA VAL A 230 5.18 -2.37 3.61
C VAL A 230 3.97 -2.21 4.55
N ILE A 231 2.86 -1.65 4.05
CA ILE A 231 1.63 -1.49 4.83
C ILE A 231 1.04 -2.87 5.18
N VAL A 232 0.97 -3.80 4.22
CA VAL A 232 0.47 -5.16 4.45
C VAL A 232 1.29 -5.89 5.50
N ASN A 233 2.63 -5.82 5.43
CA ASN A 233 3.51 -6.41 6.44
C ASN A 233 3.32 -5.79 7.82
N TYR A 234 3.16 -4.47 7.89
CA TYR A 234 2.84 -3.77 9.12
C TYR A 234 1.53 -4.27 9.73
N LEU A 235 0.45 -4.31 8.94
CA LEU A 235 -0.86 -4.79 9.38
C LEU A 235 -0.78 -6.25 9.82
N TYR A 236 -0.08 -7.10 9.06
CA TYR A 236 0.10 -8.51 9.40
C TYR A 236 0.80 -8.67 10.76
N ASN A 237 1.91 -7.97 10.97
CA ASN A 237 2.65 -8.04 12.24
C ASN A 237 1.81 -7.50 13.39
N PHE A 238 1.19 -6.34 13.19
CA PHE A 238 0.33 -5.72 14.19
C PHE A 238 -0.80 -6.67 14.63
N TYR A 239 -1.53 -7.23 13.67
CA TYR A 239 -2.66 -8.11 13.95
C TYR A 239 -2.24 -9.49 14.45
N SER A 240 -1.04 -9.96 14.11
CA SER A 240 -0.48 -11.17 14.72
C SER A 240 -0.23 -10.98 16.22
N LEU A 241 0.23 -9.80 16.64
CA LEU A 241 0.41 -9.46 18.06
C LEU A 241 -0.92 -9.19 18.77
N ALA A 242 -1.85 -8.51 18.10
CA ALA A 242 -3.16 -8.18 18.66
C ALA A 242 -4.09 -9.40 18.78
N TYR A 243 -3.93 -10.41 17.93
CA TYR A 243 -4.76 -11.61 17.85
C TYR A 243 -3.92 -12.91 17.87
N PRO A 244 -3.18 -13.20 18.96
CA PRO A 244 -2.23 -14.32 19.00
C PRO A 244 -2.89 -15.69 18.78
N ASP A 245 -4.14 -15.86 19.20
CA ASP A 245 -4.87 -17.13 19.10
C ASP A 245 -5.46 -17.38 17.69
N GLN A 246 -5.68 -16.33 16.90
CA GLN A 246 -6.41 -16.40 15.63
C GLN A 246 -5.53 -16.08 14.42
N GLY A 247 -4.54 -15.21 14.60
CA GLY A 247 -3.79 -14.60 13.51
C GLY A 247 -4.61 -13.60 12.68
N PRO A 248 -3.95 -12.82 11.82
CA PRO A 248 -4.61 -11.88 10.92
C PRO A 248 -5.46 -12.58 9.85
N ALA A 249 -6.69 -12.11 9.63
CA ALA A 249 -7.45 -12.48 8.44
C ALA A 249 -7.02 -11.64 7.23
N ILE A 250 -7.29 -12.14 6.02
CA ILE A 250 -6.96 -11.44 4.76
C ILE A 250 -7.52 -10.01 4.72
N ILE A 251 -8.70 -9.77 5.30
CA ILE A 251 -9.28 -8.43 5.31
C ILE A 251 -8.51 -7.47 6.22
N ASP A 252 -7.91 -7.99 7.30
CA ASP A 252 -7.27 -7.18 8.32
C ASP A 252 -5.95 -6.62 7.75
N THR A 253 -5.34 -7.36 6.81
CA THR A 253 -4.09 -7.00 6.16
C THR A 253 -4.28 -6.42 4.76
N ALA A 254 -5.52 -6.21 4.31
CA ALA A 254 -5.78 -5.68 2.98
C ALA A 254 -5.44 -4.18 2.92
N HIS A 255 -4.78 -3.78 1.83
CA HIS A 255 -4.45 -2.39 1.54
C HIS A 255 -4.85 -2.03 0.11
N TYR A 256 -5.31 -0.80 -0.10
CA TYR A 256 -5.66 -0.29 -1.41
C TYR A 256 -4.74 0.87 -1.80
N SER A 257 -4.23 0.83 -3.03
CA SER A 257 -3.43 1.92 -3.59
C SER A 257 -4.00 2.38 -4.91
N PHE A 258 -4.12 3.69 -5.07
CA PHE A 258 -4.52 4.33 -6.32
C PHE A 258 -3.29 4.85 -7.06
N THR A 259 -3.23 4.65 -8.37
CA THR A 259 -2.16 5.21 -9.19
C THR A 259 -2.74 6.05 -10.30
N CYS A 260 -2.11 7.19 -10.59
CA CYS A 260 -2.59 8.12 -11.59
C CYS A 260 -1.43 8.70 -12.42
N ASP A 261 -1.68 8.81 -13.72
CA ASP A 261 -0.89 9.67 -14.59
C ASP A 261 -1.56 11.05 -14.62
N LEU A 262 -0.87 12.08 -14.14
CA LEU A 262 -1.41 13.44 -14.09
C LEU A 262 -1.69 14.03 -15.47
N HIS A 263 -1.22 13.42 -16.57
CA HIS A 263 -1.69 13.76 -17.91
C HIS A 263 -3.20 13.52 -18.09
N THR A 264 -3.72 12.48 -17.43
CA THR A 264 -5.15 12.11 -17.49
C THR A 264 -6.00 12.82 -16.43
N ALA A 265 -5.38 13.40 -15.41
CA ALA A 265 -6.05 14.11 -14.32
C ALA A 265 -6.29 15.60 -14.64
N GLN A 266 -6.63 15.92 -15.89
CA GLN A 266 -7.14 17.25 -16.21
C GLN A 266 -8.50 17.42 -15.54
N ILE A 267 -8.54 18.28 -14.51
CA ILE A 267 -9.77 18.78 -13.89
C ILE A 267 -9.91 20.24 -14.32
#